data_AF-A0A6M4WXJ3-F1
#
_entry.id   AF-A0A6M4WXJ3-F1
#
_cell.length_a   1.000
_cell.length_b   1.000
_cell.length_c   1.000
_cell.angle_alpha   90.00
_cell.angle_beta   90.00
_cell.angle_gamma   90.00
#
_symmetry.space_group_name_H-M   'P 1'
#
loop_
_entity.id
_entity.type
_entity.pdbx_description
1 polymer ?
#
loop_
_entity_poly.entity_id
_entity_poly.type
_entity_poly.pdbx_seq_one_letter_code
_entity_poly.pdbx_strand_id
1 'polypeptide(L)'
;MSIWAGLVAAFGTVGMVLAGLFAARATKQAAAATAEATRAAAQAQAEPNQRAEDRAAFDTIKTELREELISTRDEVRSLRSLVRAFAGYVNELTSQMREHRIEPPAPPDRVDEYNRTGV
;
A
#
# COMPACT_ATOMS: atom_id res chain seq x y z
N MET A 1 -14.17 9.14 -31.84
CA MET A 1 -13.83 8.86 -30.43
C MET A 1 -14.49 7.55 -30.06
N SER A 2 -13.70 6.48 -29.98
CA SER A 2 -14.19 5.10 -29.88
C SER A 2 -14.72 4.81 -28.48
N ILE A 3 -15.88 4.17 -28.41
CA ILE A 3 -16.58 3.68 -27.21
C ILE A 3 -15.64 2.90 -26.26
N TRP A 4 -14.60 2.30 -26.81
CA TRP A 4 -13.51 1.62 -26.10
C TRP A 4 -12.72 2.52 -25.13
N ALA A 5 -12.49 3.80 -25.46
CA ALA A 5 -11.77 4.72 -24.57
C ALA A 5 -12.60 5.06 -23.31
N GLY A 6 -13.93 5.16 -23.45
CA GLY A 6 -14.82 5.42 -22.32
C GLY A 6 -14.93 4.23 -21.35
N LEU A 7 -14.90 3.01 -21.87
CA LEU A 7 -14.94 1.78 -21.08
C LEU A 7 -13.67 1.59 -20.23
N VAL A 8 -12.49 1.80 -20.82
CA VAL A 8 -11.21 1.66 -20.11
C VAL A 8 -11.06 2.72 -19.01
N ALA A 9 -11.47 3.96 -19.28
CA ALA A 9 -11.47 5.04 -18.28
C ALA A 9 -12.43 4.76 -17.10
N ALA A 10 -13.61 4.19 -17.39
CA ALA A 10 -14.57 3.81 -16.36
C ALA A 10 -14.04 2.66 -15.47
N PHE A 11 -13.37 1.66 -16.04
CA PHE A 11 -12.78 0.58 -15.24
C PHE A 11 -11.56 1.04 -14.43
N GLY A 12 -10.72 1.93 -14.97
CA GLY A 12 -9.56 2.47 -14.26
C GLY A 12 -9.94 3.36 -13.07
N THR A 13 -10.98 4.18 -13.22
CA THR A 13 -11.50 5.03 -12.13
C THR A 13 -12.15 4.21 -11.02
N VAL A 14 -12.94 3.19 -11.37
CA VAL A 14 -13.51 2.25 -10.40
C VAL A 14 -12.41 1.49 -9.64
N GLY A 15 -11.36 1.04 -10.34
CA GLY A 15 -10.22 0.37 -9.71
C GLY A 15 -9.46 1.26 -8.70
N MET A 16 -9.22 2.53 -9.04
CA MET A 16 -8.58 3.48 -8.11
C MET A 16 -9.45 3.80 -6.89
N VAL A 17 -10.76 3.96 -7.07
CA VAL A 17 -11.68 4.24 -5.97
C VAL A 17 -11.79 3.03 -5.03
N LEU A 18 -11.84 1.81 -5.58
CA LEU A 18 -11.84 0.59 -4.78
C LEU A 18 -10.53 0.38 -4.03
N ALA A 19 -9.38 0.63 -4.67
CA ALA A 19 -8.08 0.57 -4.02
C ALA A 19 -7.94 1.62 -2.90
N GLY A 20 -8.40 2.85 -3.15
CA GLY A 20 -8.42 3.92 -2.16
C GLY A 20 -9.33 3.62 -0.97
N LEU A 21 -10.52 3.06 -1.21
CA LEU A 21 -11.44 2.64 -0.15
C LEU A 21 -10.88 1.46 0.65
N PHE A 22 -10.22 0.51 0.01
CA PHE A 22 -9.61 -0.63 0.68
C PHE A 22 -8.43 -0.21 1.56
N ALA A 23 -7.54 0.65 1.03
CA ALA A 23 -6.45 1.25 1.79
C ALA A 23 -6.98 2.07 2.98
N ALA A 24 -7.99 2.91 2.77
CA ALA A 24 -8.59 3.71 3.83
C ALA A 24 -9.28 2.84 4.91
N ARG A 25 -9.93 1.72 4.52
CA ARG A 25 -10.52 0.78 5.49
C ARG A 25 -9.46 0.06 6.30
N ALA A 26 -8.38 -0.38 5.66
CA ALA A 26 -7.26 -1.02 6.33
C ALA A 26 -6.59 -0.08 7.34
N THR A 27 -6.36 1.19 6.96
CA THR A 27 -5.80 2.19 7.88
C THR A 27 -6.74 2.51 9.03
N LYS A 28 -8.05 2.59 8.80
CA LYS A 28 -9.04 2.82 9.89
C LYS A 28 -9.12 1.65 10.86
N GLN A 29 -9.05 0.41 10.38
CA GLN A 29 -9.05 -0.77 11.25
C GLN A 29 -7.76 -0.87 12.08
N ALA A 30 -6.60 -0.61 11.48
CA ALA A 30 -5.33 -0.56 12.20
C ALA A 30 -5.30 0.56 13.26
N ALA A 31 -5.84 1.74 12.94
CA ALA A 31 -5.95 2.86 13.88
C ALA A 31 -6.94 2.57 15.01
N ALA A 32 -8.07 1.92 14.73
CA ALA A 32 -9.04 1.52 15.75
C ALA A 32 -8.46 0.46 16.71
N ALA A 33 -7.75 -0.55 16.17
CA ALA A 33 -7.08 -1.57 16.96
C ALA A 33 -5.98 -0.95 17.87
N THR A 34 -5.23 0.02 17.34
CA THR A 34 -4.20 0.73 18.13
C THR A 34 -4.84 1.61 19.22
N ALA A 35 -5.96 2.27 18.93
CA ALA A 35 -6.66 3.10 19.91
C ALA A 35 -7.29 2.27 21.04
N GLU A 36 -7.83 1.09 20.73
CA GLU A 36 -8.41 0.17 21.70
C GLU A 36 -7.33 -0.47 22.57
N ALA A 37 -6.21 -0.90 21.98
CA ALA A 37 -5.03 -1.36 22.70
C ALA A 37 -4.44 -0.29 23.64
N THR A 38 -4.41 0.97 23.19
CA THR A 38 -3.93 2.09 24.01
C THR A 38 -4.86 2.39 25.19
N ARG A 39 -6.19 2.27 25.01
CA ARG A 39 -7.16 2.45 26.10
C ARG A 39 -7.11 1.32 27.12
N ALA A 40 -6.98 0.08 26.67
CA ALA A 40 -6.81 -1.08 27.55
C ALA A 40 -5.50 -0.97 28.35
N ALA A 41 -4.41 -0.56 27.71
CA ALA A 41 -3.12 -0.32 28.36
C ALA A 41 -3.18 0.82 29.41
N ALA A 42 -3.93 1.89 29.12
CA ALA A 42 -4.10 3.01 30.05
C ALA A 42 -4.94 2.66 31.28
N GLN A 43 -5.90 1.73 31.16
CA GLN A 43 -6.71 1.24 32.28
C GLN A 43 -5.94 0.26 33.17
N ALA A 44 -5.04 -0.56 32.61
CA ALA A 44 -4.19 -1.50 33.34
C ALA A 44 -3.08 -0.82 34.17
N GLN A 45 -2.54 0.31 33.69
CA GLN A 45 -1.41 1.03 34.31
C GLN A 45 -1.65 1.65 35.71
N ALA A 46 -2.86 1.57 36.26
CA ALA A 46 -3.22 2.19 37.54
C ALA A 46 -2.70 1.45 38.79
N GLU A 47 -2.26 0.19 38.71
CA GLU A 47 -1.87 -0.61 39.89
C GLU A 47 -0.34 -0.88 39.98
N PRO A 48 0.33 -0.66 41.14
CA PRO A 48 1.79 -0.75 41.25
C PRO A 48 2.38 -2.17 41.15
N ASN A 49 1.65 -3.23 41.50
CA ASN A 49 2.08 -4.63 41.31
C ASN A 49 1.92 -5.11 39.85
N GLN A 50 1.01 -4.50 39.08
CA GLN A 50 0.84 -4.80 37.65
C GLN A 50 2.03 -4.28 36.83
N ARG A 51 2.77 -3.27 37.29
CA ARG A 51 3.87 -2.66 36.53
C ARG A 51 5.01 -3.60 36.13
N ALA A 52 5.21 -4.74 36.79
CA ALA A 52 6.24 -5.71 36.40
C ALA A 52 5.72 -6.69 35.34
N GLU A 53 4.49 -7.18 35.51
CA GLU A 53 3.78 -8.02 34.54
C GLU A 53 3.41 -7.24 33.27
N ASP A 54 2.96 -5.99 33.44
CA ASP A 54 2.73 -5.02 32.38
C ASP A 54 3.99 -4.75 31.57
N ARG A 55 5.16 -4.60 32.21
CA ARG A 55 6.43 -4.41 31.48
C ARG A 55 6.74 -5.60 30.59
N ALA A 56 6.57 -6.82 31.11
CA ALA A 56 6.75 -8.03 30.32
C ALA A 56 5.74 -8.10 29.15
N ALA A 57 4.47 -7.78 29.40
CA ALA A 57 3.44 -7.71 28.37
C ALA A 57 3.73 -6.63 27.31
N PHE A 58 4.18 -5.44 27.73
CA PHE A 58 4.56 -4.35 26.84
C PHE A 58 5.78 -4.70 25.99
N ASP A 59 6.77 -5.40 26.56
CA ASP A 59 7.95 -5.85 25.82
C ASP A 59 7.59 -6.93 24.78
N THR A 60 6.65 -7.83 25.10
CA THR A 60 6.08 -8.78 24.14
C THR A 60 5.35 -8.07 23.00
N ILE A 61 4.40 -7.17 23.32
CA ILE A 61 3.64 -6.39 22.33
C ILE A 61 4.59 -5.59 21.43
N LYS A 62 5.61 -4.95 22.01
CA LYS A 62 6.61 -4.18 21.26
C LYS A 62 7.44 -5.05 20.32
N THR A 63 7.71 -6.29 20.71
CA THR A 63 8.45 -7.25 19.89
C THR A 63 7.59 -7.72 18.71
N GLU A 64 6.34 -8.11 18.98
CA GLU A 64 5.37 -8.49 17.94
C GLU A 64 5.14 -7.34 16.94
N LEU A 65 4.89 -6.12 17.43
CA LEU A 65 4.72 -4.95 16.57
C LEU A 65 5.97 -4.64 15.72
N ARG A 66 7.17 -4.90 16.23
CA ARG A 66 8.40 -4.73 15.44
C ARG A 66 8.49 -5.77 14.34
N GLU A 67 8.15 -7.02 14.65
CA GLU A 67 8.16 -8.12 13.69
C GLU A 67 7.13 -7.90 12.57
N GLU A 68 5.90 -7.52 12.92
CA GLU A 68 4.86 -7.15 11.95
C GLU A 68 5.29 -5.96 11.07
N LEU A 69 5.95 -4.97 11.65
CA LEU A 69 6.42 -3.79 10.93
C LEU A 69 7.56 -4.14 9.97
N ILE A 70 8.47 -5.04 10.36
CA ILE A 70 9.50 -5.57 9.46
C ILE A 70 8.86 -6.36 8.32
N SER A 71 7.94 -7.28 8.61
CA SER A 71 7.22 -8.06 7.61
C SER A 71 6.50 -7.15 6.60
N THR A 72 5.74 -6.16 7.10
CA THR A 72 5.03 -5.20 6.26
C THR A 72 6.00 -4.39 5.38
N ARG A 73 7.15 -3.98 5.91
CA ARG A 73 8.17 -3.26 5.13
C ARG A 73 8.76 -4.15 4.03
N ASP A 74 8.98 -5.42 4.31
CA ASP A 74 9.50 -6.38 3.34
C ASP A 74 8.46 -6.66 2.23
N GLU A 75 7.19 -6.79 2.59
CA GLU A 75 6.08 -6.90 1.62
C GLU A 75 6.00 -5.67 0.72
N VAL A 76 6.06 -4.46 1.29
CA VAL A 76 6.06 -3.20 0.53
C VAL A 76 7.28 -3.11 -0.38
N ARG A 77 8.46 -3.54 0.10
CA ARG A 77 9.69 -3.58 -0.71
C ARG A 77 9.56 -4.56 -1.87
N SER A 78 8.99 -5.74 -1.62
CA SER A 78 8.72 -6.75 -2.64
C SER A 78 7.74 -6.24 -3.70
N LEU A 79 6.62 -5.66 -3.28
CA LEU A 79 5.63 -5.05 -4.17
C LEU A 79 6.25 -3.92 -5.02
N ARG A 80 7.04 -3.04 -4.41
CA ARG A 80 7.75 -1.98 -5.13
C ARG A 80 8.72 -2.55 -6.16
N SER A 81 9.42 -3.64 -5.85
CA SER A 81 10.29 -4.34 -6.79
C SER A 81 9.51 -4.92 -7.97
N LEU A 82 8.40 -5.59 -7.71
CA LEU A 82 7.52 -6.16 -8.74
C LEU A 82 6.94 -5.08 -9.66
N VAL A 83 6.46 -3.97 -9.10
CA VAL A 83 5.95 -2.84 -9.90
C VAL A 83 7.04 -2.27 -10.79
N ARG A 84 8.28 -2.15 -10.29
CA ARG A 84 9.41 -1.67 -11.10
C ARG A 84 9.78 -2.66 -12.22
N ALA A 85 9.76 -3.96 -11.94
CA ALA A 85 9.98 -4.98 -12.96
C ALA A 85 8.89 -4.93 -14.05
N PHE A 86 7.63 -4.78 -13.65
CA PHE A 86 6.51 -4.66 -14.59
C PHE A 86 6.60 -3.38 -15.43
N ALA A 87 7.00 -2.26 -14.85
CA ALA A 87 7.25 -1.02 -15.59
C ALA A 87 8.34 -1.20 -16.66
N GLY A 88 9.43 -1.91 -16.32
CA GLY A 88 10.47 -2.26 -17.29
C GLY A 88 9.95 -3.15 -18.42
N TYR A 89 9.16 -4.16 -18.09
CA TYR A 89 8.52 -5.04 -19.06
C TYR A 89 7.58 -4.30 -20.01
N VAL A 90 6.73 -3.40 -19.49
CA VAL A 90 5.84 -2.57 -20.32
C VAL A 90 6.65 -1.66 -21.23
N ASN A 91 7.73 -1.04 -20.74
CA ASN A 91 8.58 -0.18 -21.56
C ASN A 91 9.22 -0.94 -22.73
N GLU A 92 9.72 -2.15 -22.48
CA GLU A 92 10.23 -3.05 -23.52
C GLU A 92 9.16 -3.39 -24.56
N LEU A 93 7.97 -3.79 -24.10
CA LEU A 93 6.83 -4.07 -24.98
C LEU A 93 6.45 -2.86 -25.84
N THR A 94 6.36 -1.67 -25.25
CA THR A 94 6.04 -0.45 -26.01
C THR A 94 7.13 -0.10 -27.03
N SER A 95 8.39 -0.42 -26.74
CA SER A 95 9.50 -0.22 -27.67
C SER A 95 9.36 -1.16 -28.88
N GLN A 96 9.07 -2.44 -28.63
CA GLN A 96 8.81 -3.42 -29.69
C GLN A 96 7.60 -3.05 -30.55
N MET A 97 6.51 -2.57 -29.93
CA MET A 97 5.35 -2.08 -30.67
C MET A 97 5.73 -0.96 -31.65
N ARG A 98 6.51 0.03 -31.19
CA ARG A 98 6.99 1.13 -32.03
C ARG A 98 7.91 0.65 -33.16
N GLU A 99 8.77 -0.33 -32.89
CA GLU A 99 9.62 -0.97 -33.92
C GLU A 99 8.78 -1.59 -35.04
N HIS A 100 7.67 -2.22 -34.68
CA HIS A 100 6.69 -2.76 -35.63
C HIS A 100 5.69 -1.73 -36.18
N ARG A 101 5.92 -0.42 -35.93
CA ARG A 101 5.04 0.70 -36.33
C ARG A 101 3.61 0.60 -35.79
N ILE A 102 3.45 -0.06 -34.65
CA ILE A 102 2.21 -0.08 -33.88
C ILE A 102 2.31 1.00 -32.81
N GLU A 103 1.39 1.95 -32.81
CA GLU A 103 1.38 2.97 -31.76
C GLU A 103 0.92 2.34 -30.44
N PRO A 104 1.77 2.35 -29.39
CA PRO A 104 1.36 1.86 -28.08
C PRO A 104 0.28 2.76 -27.46
N PRO A 105 -0.57 2.19 -26.59
CA PRO A 105 -1.53 2.99 -25.85
C PRO A 105 -0.81 4.03 -24.99
N ALA A 106 -1.40 5.22 -24.87
CA ALA A 106 -0.86 6.27 -24.00
C ALA A 106 -0.80 5.77 -22.55
N PRO A 107 0.30 6.04 -21.82
CA PRO A 107 0.38 5.71 -20.41
C PRO A 107 -0.68 6.49 -19.62
N PRO A 108 -1.17 5.95 -18.49
CA PRO A 108 -2.06 6.69 -17.60
C PRO A 108 -1.38 7.92 -17.00
N ASP A 109 -2.11 9.02 -16.80
CA ASP A 109 -1.59 10.30 -16.27
C ASP A 109 -0.76 10.15 -15.00
N ARG A 110 -1.15 9.23 -14.10
CA ARG A 110 -0.42 8.94 -12.86
C ARG A 110 0.99 8.41 -13.10
N VAL A 111 1.20 7.64 -14.16
CA VAL A 111 2.51 7.11 -14.53
C VAL A 111 3.40 8.23 -15.05
N ASP A 112 2.83 9.14 -15.85
CA ASP A 112 3.56 10.32 -16.34
C ASP A 112 3.90 11.28 -15.19
N GLU A 113 2.99 11.49 -14.24
CA GLU A 113 3.24 12.27 -13.03
C GLU A 113 4.38 11.67 -12.19
N TYR A 114 4.33 10.36 -11.95
CA TYR A 114 5.39 9.65 -11.22
C TYR A 114 6.74 9.70 -11.95
N ASN A 115 6.76 9.54 -13.27
CA ASN A 115 7.99 9.64 -14.06
C ASN A 115 8.61 11.05 -14.01
N ARG A 116 7.77 12.08 -13.92
CA ARG A 116 8.20 13.47 -13.83
C ARG A 116 8.63 13.90 -12.43
N THR A 117 7.97 13.40 -11.39
CA THR A 117 8.10 13.91 -10.01
C THR A 117 8.74 12.93 -9.03
N GLY A 118 8.73 11.63 -9.35
CA GLY A 118 9.21 10.55 -8.49
C GLY A 118 8.26 10.19 -7.33
N VAL A 119 7.06 10.76 -7.29
CA VAL A 119 6.02 10.54 -6.25
C VAL A 119 4.70 10.09 -6.84
#